data_AF-A0ABD4VEL8-F1
#
_entry.id   AF-A0ABD4VEL8-F1
#
_cell.length_a   1.000
_cell.length_b   1.000
_cell.length_c   1.000
_cell.angle_alpha   90.00
_cell.angle_beta   90.00
_cell.angle_gamma   90.00
#
_symmetry.space_group_name_H-M   'P 1'
#
loop_
_entity.id
_entity.type
_entity.pdbx_description
1 polymer ?
#
loop_
_entity_poly.entity_id
_entity_poly.type
_entity_poly.pdbx_seq_one_letter_code
_entity_poly.pdbx_strand_id
1 'polypeptide(L)'
;MSISSLIPALKGNGRRRAVDEVDRLRENEVIILTNLHAAGDEIALLRNDVAVKEAEAAEERRLRGEAERRAAVAEQERNDMHAELLRLQARFGPQIAAEANANRIDVPRAIRPVDCPEDQATAPIDVRPLWAALGTEPAATADPGRVPSWAVIGADLPGGVDA
;
A
#
# COMPACT_ATOMS: atom_id res chain seq x y z
N MET A 1 -17.97 97.63 16.92
CA MET A 1 -17.27 96.33 17.01
C MET A 1 -18.14 95.28 16.34
N SER A 2 -17.61 94.53 15.38
CA SER A 2 -18.39 93.55 14.60
C SER A 2 -18.55 92.24 15.38
N ILE A 3 -19.74 91.64 15.36
CA ILE A 3 -20.03 90.32 15.95
C ILE A 3 -19.03 89.24 15.50
N SER A 4 -18.48 89.37 14.28
CA SER A 4 -17.45 88.48 13.72
C SER A 4 -16.11 88.51 14.48
N SER A 5 -15.87 89.47 15.38
CA SER A 5 -14.66 89.54 16.21
C SER A 5 -14.80 88.85 17.57
N LEU A 6 -16.02 88.49 17.99
CA LEU A 6 -16.30 87.92 19.33
C LEU A 6 -16.30 86.38 19.36
N ILE A 7 -16.32 85.74 18.19
CA ILE A 7 -16.30 84.27 18.07
C ILE A 7 -15.09 83.88 17.22
N PRO A 8 -13.93 83.55 17.82
CA PRO A 8 -12.73 83.14 17.09
C PRO A 8 -12.97 81.92 16.18
N ALA A 9 -13.94 81.07 16.52
CA ALA A 9 -14.32 79.88 15.75
C ALA A 9 -14.92 80.21 14.36
N LEU A 10 -15.43 81.42 14.14
CA LEU A 10 -15.96 81.88 12.84
C LEU A 10 -14.91 82.63 12.00
N LYS A 11 -13.68 82.80 12.51
CA LYS A 11 -12.59 83.50 11.82
C LYS A 11 -11.88 82.55 10.84
N GLY A 12 -12.47 82.38 9.67
CA GLY A 12 -11.75 82.22 8.38
C GLY A 12 -10.98 80.92 8.08
N ASN A 13 -10.90 79.93 8.98
CA ASN A 13 -10.11 78.70 8.71
C ASN A 13 -10.96 77.44 8.43
N GLY A 14 -12.27 77.48 8.69
CA GLY A 14 -13.17 76.31 8.54
C GLY A 14 -13.36 75.85 7.08
N ARG A 15 -13.35 76.79 6.13
CA ARG A 15 -13.46 76.44 4.69
C ARG A 15 -12.24 75.69 4.18
N ARG A 16 -11.04 75.97 4.70
CA ARG A 16 -9.82 75.23 4.35
C ARG A 16 -9.80 73.84 5.00
N ARG A 17 -10.17 73.74 6.29
CA ARG A 17 -10.31 72.43 6.97
C ARG A 17 -11.31 71.48 6.32
N ALA A 18 -12.44 71.99 5.84
CA ALA A 18 -13.41 71.17 5.14
C ALA A 18 -12.87 70.65 3.79
N VAL A 19 -12.07 71.46 3.09
CA VAL A 19 -11.39 71.04 1.85
C VAL A 19 -10.32 69.99 2.16
N ASP A 20 -9.49 70.22 3.19
CA ASP A 20 -8.46 69.28 3.62
C ASP A 20 -9.06 67.91 4.01
N GLU A 21 -10.22 67.90 4.71
CA GLU A 21 -10.89 66.64 5.06
C GLU A 21 -11.50 65.95 3.83
N VAL A 22 -12.02 66.69 2.86
CA VAL A 22 -12.51 66.11 1.60
C VAL A 22 -11.36 65.47 0.82
N ASP A 23 -10.20 66.11 0.77
CA ASP A 23 -9.02 65.57 0.09
C ASP A 23 -8.52 64.31 0.81
N ARG A 24 -8.47 64.33 2.15
CA ARG A 24 -8.17 63.14 2.96
C ARG A 24 -9.15 61.99 2.72
N LEU A 25 -10.44 62.27 2.62
CA LEU A 25 -11.46 61.25 2.35
C LEU A 25 -11.31 60.66 0.95
N ARG A 26 -10.97 61.49 -0.05
CA ARG A 26 -10.68 61.02 -1.41
C ARG A 26 -9.45 60.13 -1.47
N GLU A 27 -8.39 60.48 -0.75
CA GLU A 27 -7.19 59.63 -0.63
C GLU A 27 -7.53 58.28 0.02
N ASN A 28 -8.30 58.29 1.12
CA ASN A 28 -8.76 57.07 1.77
C ASN A 28 -9.65 56.22 0.87
N GLU A 29 -10.53 56.84 0.09
CA GLU A 29 -11.39 56.16 -0.88
C GLU A 29 -10.54 55.43 -1.94
N VAL A 30 -9.52 56.09 -2.48
CA VAL A 30 -8.59 55.48 -3.44
C VAL A 30 -7.87 54.29 -2.81
N ILE A 31 -7.40 54.40 -1.57
CA ILE A 31 -6.74 53.31 -0.85
C ILE A 31 -7.70 52.13 -0.65
N ILE A 32 -8.93 52.40 -0.21
CA ILE A 32 -9.94 51.35 0.04
C ILE A 32 -10.31 50.64 -1.26
N LEU A 33 -10.52 51.38 -2.36
CA LEU A 33 -10.83 50.79 -3.66
C LEU A 33 -9.66 49.94 -4.18
N THR A 34 -8.43 50.38 -3.97
CA THR A 34 -7.24 49.60 -4.34
C THR A 34 -7.17 48.29 -3.55
N ASN A 35 -7.38 48.35 -2.24
CA ASN A 35 -7.40 47.15 -1.39
C ASN A 35 -8.57 46.22 -1.74
N LEU A 36 -9.73 46.77 -2.10
CA LEU A 36 -10.90 45.99 -2.51
C LEU A 36 -10.63 45.23 -3.81
N HIS A 37 -10.00 45.86 -4.80
CA HIS A 37 -9.60 45.18 -6.02
C HIS A 37 -8.57 44.09 -5.75
N ALA A 38 -7.54 44.37 -4.93
CA ALA A 38 -6.54 43.37 -4.56
C ALA A 38 -7.16 42.15 -3.85
N ALA A 39 -8.10 42.38 -2.92
CA ALA A 39 -8.85 41.30 -2.27
C ALA A 39 -9.75 40.53 -3.26
N GLY A 40 -10.33 41.23 -4.23
CA GLY A 40 -11.10 40.62 -5.32
C GLY A 40 -10.25 39.67 -6.17
N ASP A 41 -9.04 40.08 -6.52
CA ASP A 41 -8.07 39.27 -7.27
C ASP A 41 -7.64 38.04 -6.47
N GLU A 42 -7.33 38.21 -5.18
CA GLU A 42 -6.96 37.09 -4.30
C GLU A 42 -8.09 36.06 -4.17
N ILE A 43 -9.34 36.53 -4.00
CA ILE A 43 -10.51 35.64 -3.96
C ILE A 43 -10.69 34.91 -5.29
N ALA A 44 -10.43 35.56 -6.43
CA ALA A 44 -10.52 34.92 -7.74
C ALA A 44 -9.48 33.80 -7.89
N LEU A 45 -8.26 34.01 -7.41
CA LEU A 45 -7.21 32.99 -7.39
C LEU A 45 -7.57 31.82 -6.47
N LEU A 46 -8.01 32.10 -5.24
CA LEU A 46 -8.42 31.04 -4.29
C LEU A 46 -9.59 30.21 -4.82
N ARG A 47 -10.55 30.83 -5.52
CA ARG A 47 -11.65 30.11 -6.18
C ARG A 47 -11.14 29.19 -7.29
N ASN A 48 -10.15 29.65 -8.06
CA ASN A 48 -9.53 28.82 -9.09
C ASN A 48 -8.81 27.62 -8.45
N ASP A 49 -8.02 27.85 -7.40
CA ASP A 49 -7.30 26.80 -6.68
C ASP A 49 -8.25 25.75 -6.12
N VAL A 50 -9.36 26.17 -5.49
CA VAL A 50 -10.39 25.24 -4.99
C VAL A 50 -10.96 24.41 -6.13
N ALA A 51 -11.32 25.02 -7.25
CA ALA A 51 -11.87 24.28 -8.40
C ALA A 51 -10.88 23.25 -8.96
N VAL A 52 -9.58 23.61 -9.05
CA VAL A 52 -8.52 22.69 -9.47
C VAL A 52 -8.37 21.54 -8.48
N LYS A 53 -8.34 21.83 -7.17
CA LYS A 53 -8.21 20.81 -6.13
C LYS A 53 -9.40 19.86 -6.07
N GLU A 54 -10.61 20.37 -6.29
CA GLU A 54 -11.82 19.55 -6.37
C GLU A 54 -11.78 18.61 -7.58
N ALA A 55 -11.29 19.09 -8.73
CA ALA A 55 -11.11 18.26 -9.91
C ALA A 55 -10.06 17.16 -9.69
N GLU A 56 -8.90 17.50 -9.10
CA GLU A 56 -7.87 16.53 -8.71
C GLU A 56 -8.43 15.46 -7.75
N ALA A 57 -9.16 15.88 -6.71
CA ALA A 57 -9.77 14.99 -5.74
C ALA A 57 -10.89 14.11 -6.34
N ALA A 58 -11.59 14.59 -7.38
CA ALA A 58 -12.58 13.78 -8.10
C ALA A 58 -11.90 12.68 -8.92
N GLU A 59 -10.81 12.99 -9.62
CA GLU A 59 -10.03 12.02 -10.38
C GLU A 59 -9.38 10.97 -9.46
N GLU A 60 -8.80 11.39 -8.33
CA GLU A 60 -8.21 10.46 -7.38
C GLU A 60 -9.24 9.47 -6.82
N ARG A 61 -10.43 9.96 -6.45
CA ARG A 61 -11.53 9.10 -5.99
C ARG A 61 -11.96 8.11 -7.08
N ARG A 62 -12.00 8.53 -8.34
CA ARG A 62 -12.32 7.66 -9.47
C ARG A 62 -11.27 6.56 -9.64
N LEU A 63 -9.99 6.92 -9.66
CA LEU A 63 -8.88 5.97 -9.79
C LEU A 63 -8.84 4.98 -8.63
N ARG A 64 -9.06 5.46 -7.40
CA ARG A 64 -9.14 4.61 -6.21
C ARG A 64 -10.28 3.61 -6.31
N GLY A 65 -11.48 4.05 -6.71
CA GLY A 65 -12.62 3.16 -6.90
C GLY A 65 -12.44 2.16 -8.05
N GLU A 66 -11.68 2.49 -9.09
CA GLU A 66 -11.27 1.51 -10.11
C GLU A 66 -10.27 0.49 -9.57
N ALA A 67 -9.26 0.94 -8.81
CA ALA A 67 -8.26 0.08 -8.21
C ALA A 67 -8.88 -0.90 -7.20
N GLU A 68 -9.77 -0.43 -6.33
CA GLU A 68 -10.49 -1.26 -5.35
C GLU A 68 -11.33 -2.35 -6.05
N ARG A 69 -12.02 -2.01 -7.15
CA ARG A 69 -12.78 -2.99 -7.94
C ARG A 69 -11.87 -4.03 -8.58
N ARG A 70 -10.73 -3.63 -9.16
CA ARG A 70 -9.76 -4.57 -9.73
C ARG A 70 -9.16 -5.48 -8.67
N ALA A 71 -8.84 -4.93 -7.49
CA ALA A 71 -8.31 -5.71 -6.37
C ALA A 71 -9.33 -6.76 -5.88
N ALA A 72 -10.60 -6.38 -5.74
CA ALA A 72 -11.66 -7.30 -5.34
C ALA A 72 -11.85 -8.45 -6.35
N VAL A 73 -11.82 -8.16 -7.65
CA VAL A 73 -11.91 -9.20 -8.70
C VAL A 73 -10.70 -10.13 -8.64
N ALA A 74 -9.48 -9.58 -8.55
CA ALA A 74 -8.26 -10.38 -8.48
C ALA A 74 -8.21 -11.25 -7.21
N GLU A 75 -8.69 -10.75 -6.08
CA GLU A 75 -8.79 -11.52 -4.84
C GLU A 75 -9.77 -12.69 -4.99
N GLN A 76 -10.93 -12.45 -5.60
CA GLN A 76 -11.89 -13.50 -5.90
C GLN A 76 -11.29 -14.57 -6.82
N GLU A 77 -10.68 -14.17 -7.93
CA GLU A 77 -10.02 -15.09 -8.86
C GLU A 77 -8.94 -15.92 -8.17
N ARG A 78 -8.09 -15.31 -7.34
CA ARG A 78 -7.08 -16.02 -6.56
C ARG A 78 -7.71 -17.07 -5.64
N ASN A 79 -8.78 -16.70 -4.94
CA ASN A 79 -9.46 -17.62 -4.01
C ASN A 79 -10.11 -18.79 -4.76
N ASP A 80 -10.73 -18.52 -5.91
CA ASP A 80 -11.33 -19.55 -6.76
C ASP A 80 -10.26 -20.52 -7.29
N MET A 81 -9.14 -20.00 -7.78
CA MET A 81 -8.00 -20.80 -8.24
C MET A 81 -7.39 -21.63 -7.11
N HIS A 82 -7.24 -21.05 -5.91
CA HIS A 82 -6.75 -21.78 -4.75
C HIS A 82 -7.69 -22.92 -4.35
N ALA A 83 -9.01 -22.68 -4.37
CA ALA A 83 -10.00 -23.71 -4.13
C ALA A 83 -9.98 -24.82 -5.19
N GLU A 84 -9.76 -24.47 -6.46
CA GLU A 84 -9.62 -25.44 -7.54
C GLU A 84 -8.35 -26.28 -7.39
N LEU A 85 -7.21 -25.66 -7.04
CA LEU A 85 -5.96 -26.37 -6.76
C LEU A 85 -6.14 -27.38 -5.62
N LEU A 86 -6.75 -26.97 -4.50
CA LEU A 86 -7.04 -27.88 -3.39
C LEU A 86 -7.95 -29.03 -3.81
N ARG A 87 -8.97 -28.75 -4.65
CA ARG A 87 -9.86 -29.78 -5.18
C ARG A 87 -9.12 -30.78 -6.08
N LEU A 88 -8.24 -30.29 -6.95
CA LEU A 88 -7.43 -31.13 -7.84
C LEU A 88 -6.42 -31.97 -7.04
N GLN A 89 -5.75 -31.37 -6.07
CA GLN A 89 -4.85 -32.08 -5.15
C GLN A 89 -5.59 -33.17 -4.36
N ALA A 90 -6.79 -32.89 -3.85
CA ALA A 90 -7.60 -33.90 -3.17
C ALA A 90 -8.01 -35.05 -4.12
N ARG A 91 -8.29 -34.76 -5.39
CA ARG A 91 -8.70 -35.75 -6.39
C ARG A 91 -7.54 -36.63 -6.87
N PHE A 92 -6.39 -36.03 -7.14
CA PHE A 92 -5.26 -36.70 -7.80
C PHE A 92 -4.10 -37.03 -6.86
N GLY A 93 -4.01 -36.39 -5.69
CA GLY A 93 -3.00 -36.68 -4.68
C GLY A 93 -2.90 -38.16 -4.27
N PRO A 94 -4.03 -38.88 -4.07
CA PRO A 94 -3.98 -40.31 -3.81
C PRO A 94 -3.38 -41.14 -4.95
N GLN A 95 -3.63 -40.75 -6.21
CA GLN A 95 -3.11 -41.46 -7.39
C GLN A 95 -1.60 -41.24 -7.53
N ILE A 96 -1.15 -39.99 -7.38
CA ILE A 96 0.27 -39.62 -7.40
C ILE A 96 1.03 -40.32 -6.27
N ALA A 97 0.46 -40.35 -5.06
CA ALA A 97 1.06 -41.05 -3.93
C ALA A 97 1.12 -42.57 -4.17
N ALA A 98 0.10 -43.17 -4.78
CA ALA A 98 0.12 -44.57 -5.15
C ALA A 98 1.20 -44.88 -6.19
N GLU A 99 1.33 -44.05 -7.23
CA GLU A 99 2.35 -44.19 -8.26
C GLU A 99 3.77 -44.02 -7.71
N ALA A 100 3.99 -43.01 -6.85
CA ALA A 100 5.27 -42.79 -6.19
C ALA A 100 5.67 -43.97 -5.28
N ASN A 101 4.70 -44.53 -4.55
CA ASN A 101 4.95 -45.71 -3.71
C ASN A 101 5.14 -46.99 -4.53
N ALA A 102 4.47 -47.13 -5.69
CA ALA A 102 4.62 -48.29 -6.58
C ALA A 102 5.98 -48.31 -7.28
N ASN A 103 6.49 -47.13 -7.66
CA ASN A 103 7.80 -46.96 -8.30
C ASN A 103 8.92 -46.66 -7.29
N ARG A 104 8.69 -46.94 -6.00
CA ARG A 104 9.65 -46.67 -4.95
C ARG A 104 10.92 -47.50 -5.16
N ILE A 105 12.06 -46.82 -5.25
CA ILE A 105 13.37 -47.46 -5.27
C ILE A 105 13.87 -47.56 -3.83
N ASP A 106 13.83 -48.76 -3.27
CA ASP A 106 14.39 -49.03 -1.96
C ASP A 106 15.90 -49.28 -2.10
N VAL A 107 16.70 -48.32 -1.62
CA VAL A 107 18.15 -48.50 -1.53
C VAL A 107 18.43 -49.37 -0.30
N PRO A 108 19.04 -50.56 -0.47
CA PRO A 108 19.46 -51.37 0.67
C PRO A 108 20.39 -50.54 1.56
N ARG A 109 20.32 -50.78 2.88
CA ARG A 109 21.23 -50.15 3.84
C ARG A 109 22.68 -50.42 3.39
N ALA A 110 23.34 -49.40 2.83
CA ALA A 110 24.72 -49.51 2.42
C ALA A 110 25.56 -49.60 3.70
N ILE A 111 26.02 -50.81 4.04
CA ILE A 111 27.09 -50.97 5.03
C ILE A 111 28.36 -50.58 4.29
N ARG A 112 28.80 -49.33 4.46
CA ARG A 112 30.11 -48.90 3.99
C ARG A 112 31.15 -49.65 4.83
N PRO A 113 32.07 -50.43 4.22
CA PRO A 113 33.21 -50.97 4.95
C PRO A 113 34.00 -49.80 5.55
N VAL A 114 34.23 -49.81 6.85
CA VAL A 114 34.93 -48.75 7.60
C VAL A 114 36.42 -49.09 7.80
N ASP A 115 36.85 -50.17 7.17
CA ASP A 115 38.09 -50.88 7.45
C ASP A 115 39.30 -50.21 6.75
N CYS A 116 39.05 -49.29 5.80
CA CYS A 116 40.06 -48.55 5.05
C CYS A 116 39.80 -47.03 5.14
N PRO A 117 40.60 -46.27 5.91
CA PRO A 117 40.41 -44.83 6.11
C PRO A 117 40.74 -43.98 4.86
N GLU A 118 41.37 -44.55 3.84
CA GLU A 118 41.76 -43.83 2.61
C GLU A 118 40.56 -43.47 1.71
N ASP A 119 39.41 -44.15 1.85
CA ASP A 119 38.19 -43.96 1.03
C ASP A 119 37.21 -42.89 1.60
N GLN A 120 37.63 -42.11 2.60
CA GLN A 120 36.78 -41.10 3.27
C GLN A 120 36.94 -39.67 2.73
N ALA A 121 37.33 -39.50 1.46
CA ALA A 121 37.57 -38.19 0.85
C ALA A 121 36.30 -37.45 0.38
N THR A 122 35.21 -37.47 1.16
CA THR A 122 34.05 -36.61 0.90
C THR A 122 33.63 -35.88 2.17
N ALA A 123 33.42 -34.57 2.05
CA ALA A 123 32.93 -33.74 3.16
C ALA A 123 31.65 -34.34 3.76
N PRO A 124 31.38 -34.16 5.07
CA PRO A 124 30.19 -34.71 5.70
C PRO A 124 28.93 -34.28 4.95
N ILE A 125 28.23 -35.24 4.35
CA ILE A 125 26.96 -35.00 3.67
C ILE A 125 25.89 -34.83 4.75
N ASP A 126 25.12 -33.75 4.69
CA ASP A 126 23.98 -33.53 5.58
C ASP A 126 22.84 -34.52 5.21
N VAL A 127 22.83 -35.69 5.83
CA VAL A 127 21.79 -36.71 5.64
C VAL A 127 20.69 -36.50 6.68
N ARG A 128 19.75 -35.62 6.37
CA ARG A 128 18.51 -35.51 7.15
C ARG A 128 17.55 -36.62 6.75
N PRO A 129 16.90 -37.31 7.72
CA PRO A 129 15.89 -38.30 7.39
C PRO A 129 14.66 -37.62 6.77
N LEU A 130 13.98 -38.33 5.87
CA LEU A 130 12.87 -37.79 5.05
C LEU A 130 11.78 -37.13 5.90
N TRP A 131 11.45 -37.68 7.07
CA TRP A 131 10.46 -37.07 7.96
C TRP A 131 10.90 -35.71 8.50
N ALA A 132 12.19 -35.51 8.78
CA ALA A 132 12.74 -34.22 9.19
C ALA A 132 12.77 -33.20 8.03
N ALA A 133 12.90 -33.68 6.79
CA ALA A 133 12.75 -32.83 5.60
C ALA A 133 11.27 -32.47 5.32
N LEU A 134 10.34 -33.36 5.67
CA LEU A 134 8.89 -33.18 5.53
C LEU A 134 8.20 -32.55 6.76
N GLY A 135 8.94 -32.22 7.83
CA GLY A 135 8.39 -31.65 9.07
C GLY A 135 7.48 -32.59 9.87
N THR A 136 7.70 -33.91 9.80
CA THR A 136 6.85 -34.93 10.43
C THR A 136 7.56 -35.65 11.59
N GLU A 137 6.81 -36.01 12.64
CA GLU A 137 7.35 -36.79 13.76
C GLU A 137 7.47 -38.29 13.42
N PRO A 138 8.53 -38.98 13.87
CA PRO A 138 8.84 -40.37 13.49
C PRO A 138 7.82 -41.41 13.98
N ALA A 139 6.89 -41.04 14.87
CA ALA A 139 5.95 -41.97 15.48
C ALA A 139 4.73 -42.34 14.60
N ALA A 140 4.48 -41.62 13.49
CA ALA A 140 3.25 -41.80 12.70
C ALA A 140 3.36 -42.80 11.54
N THR A 141 4.57 -43.23 11.14
CA THR A 141 4.75 -43.97 9.88
C THR A 141 5.59 -45.24 10.11
N ALA A 142 4.93 -46.39 10.16
CA ALA A 142 5.57 -47.71 10.23
C ALA A 142 6.46 -48.05 9.01
N ASP A 143 6.48 -47.17 8.00
CA ASP A 143 7.28 -47.26 6.78
C ASP A 143 7.84 -45.86 6.43
N PRO A 144 9.10 -45.56 6.79
CA PRO A 144 9.67 -44.21 6.65
C PRO A 144 9.89 -43.77 5.19
N GLY A 145 9.81 -44.69 4.22
CA GLY A 145 9.93 -44.37 2.79
C GLY A 145 8.59 -44.15 2.10
N ARG A 146 7.47 -44.27 2.82
CA ARG A 146 6.13 -44.17 2.26
C ARG A 146 5.66 -42.72 2.22
N VAL A 147 5.28 -42.25 1.03
CA VAL A 147 4.66 -40.94 0.87
C VAL A 147 3.17 -41.05 1.17
N PRO A 148 2.64 -40.34 2.19
CA PRO A 148 1.21 -40.34 2.46
C PRO A 148 0.48 -39.40 1.48
N SER A 149 -0.76 -39.74 1.13
CA SER A 149 -1.55 -38.99 0.14
C SER A 149 -1.78 -37.53 0.53
N TRP A 150 -1.82 -37.22 1.84
CA TRP A 150 -1.96 -35.85 2.33
C TRP A 150 -0.68 -35.01 2.23
N ALA A 151 0.51 -35.63 2.18
CA ALA A 151 1.76 -34.87 1.99
C ALA A 151 1.87 -34.29 0.57
N VAL A 152 1.09 -34.83 -0.38
CA VAL A 152 0.92 -34.28 -1.72
C VAL A 152 -0.09 -33.12 -1.74
N ILE A 153 -0.92 -32.98 -0.69
CA ILE A 153 -2.02 -32.01 -0.57
C ILE A 153 -1.57 -30.69 0.10
N GLY A 154 -0.32 -30.57 0.52
CA GLY A 154 0.18 -29.36 1.20
C GLY A 154 1.67 -29.09 1.02
N ALA A 155 2.32 -29.68 0.00
CA ALA A 155 3.68 -29.29 -0.33
C ALA A 155 3.64 -27.88 -0.93
N ASP A 156 3.78 -26.87 -0.07
CA ASP A 156 4.55 -25.69 -0.44
C ASP A 156 5.85 -26.23 -1.03
N LEU A 157 5.95 -26.14 -2.35
CA LEU A 157 7.22 -26.33 -3.04
C LEU A 157 8.23 -25.44 -2.31
N PRO A 158 9.38 -25.96 -1.86
CA PRO A 158 10.42 -25.13 -1.25
C PRO A 158 10.90 -24.11 -2.29
N GLY A 159 10.30 -22.93 -2.23
CA GLY A 159 10.35 -21.91 -3.28
C GLY A 159 9.27 -20.82 -3.11
N GLY A 160 8.60 -20.75 -1.95
CA GLY A 160 7.82 -19.60 -1.54
C GLY A 160 8.74 -18.39 -1.46
N VAL A 161 8.59 -17.48 -2.41
CA VAL A 161 9.17 -16.14 -2.36
C VAL A 161 8.42 -15.41 -1.25
N ASP A 162 9.11 -15.11 -0.16
CA ASP A 162 8.65 -14.16 0.85
C ASP A 162 8.24 -12.85 0.15
N ALA A 163 6.98 -12.47 0.31
CA ALA A 163 6.45 -11.14 0.03
C ALA A 163 5.57 -10.71 1.20
#